data_AF-A0AAJ2X423-F1
#
_entry.id   AF-A0AAJ2X423-F1
#
_cell.length_a   1.000
_cell.length_b   1.000
_cell.length_c   1.000
_cell.angle_alpha   90.00
_cell.angle_beta   90.00
_cell.angle_gamma   90.00
#
_symmetry.space_group_name_H-M   'P 1'
#
loop_
_entity.id
_entity.type
_entity.pdbx_description
1 polymer ?
#
loop_
_entity_poly.entity_id
_entity_poly.type
_entity_poly.pdbx_seq_one_letter_code
_entity_poly.pdbx_strand_id
1 'polypeptide(L)'
;MSGFEFSDSTDAESDKPFGASEVQHRLQDFFDRWDSGHAMSRAQRDIFMSRLLSTIDSSPEARKAVADYYAKIPAKDAANREIIQNMIVRSESGRKMMVDEANRIWASKDASLYTPMYKTYSNFPGTAPREALSQAMSALNSQATDVPTSVAALNFIGTIEEDTSKDARNLRSTAISQMNSVVTGNGNDAVKALAAQKVYRLSSPDAAADASVNYLRSGATEPLVRQTLNSIASGDVELTAPLRSTLTSAVSRPSASPEERDILQSLVQGHG
;
A
#
# COMPACT_ATOMS: atom_id res chain seq x y z
N MET A 1 49.48 9.26 19.83
CA MET A 1 48.49 8.17 19.65
C MET A 1 47.74 8.08 20.95
N SER A 2 46.55 8.68 20.99
CA SER A 2 45.71 8.79 22.17
C SER A 2 44.44 8.03 21.84
N GLY A 3 44.23 6.91 22.54
CA GLY A 3 43.03 6.11 22.41
C GLY A 3 41.80 6.95 22.76
N PHE A 4 40.84 6.99 21.87
CA PHE A 4 39.51 7.51 22.17
C PHE A 4 38.81 6.38 22.94
N GLU A 5 38.71 6.55 24.26
CA GLU A 5 37.95 5.65 25.12
C GLU A 5 36.47 5.69 24.69
N PHE A 6 35.93 4.53 24.35
CA PHE A 6 34.50 4.32 24.29
C PHE A 6 33.96 4.49 25.71
N SER A 7 33.25 5.61 25.96
CA SER A 7 32.38 5.69 27.12
C SER A 7 31.24 4.71 26.93
N ASP A 8 31.27 3.66 27.73
CA ASP A 8 30.15 2.77 27.99
C ASP A 8 29.12 3.54 28.84
N SER A 9 28.37 4.44 28.20
CA SER A 9 27.31 5.24 28.83
C SER A 9 26.03 4.40 28.87
N THR A 10 26.02 3.42 29.76
CA THR A 10 24.87 2.54 30.01
C THR A 10 23.76 3.28 30.77
N ASP A 11 22.54 3.15 30.23
CA ASP A 11 21.20 3.40 30.80
C ASP A 11 20.67 4.83 31.04
N ALA A 12 21.46 5.90 31.15
CA ALA A 12 20.91 7.25 31.43
C ALA A 12 20.67 8.15 30.19
N GLU A 13 21.32 7.85 29.06
CA GLU A 13 21.20 8.62 27.80
C GLU A 13 20.25 7.99 26.76
N SER A 14 19.80 6.74 27.00
CA SER A 14 18.94 5.99 26.09
C SER A 14 17.53 6.59 25.94
N ASP A 15 17.10 7.44 26.87
CA ASP A 15 15.72 7.91 26.96
C ASP A 15 15.54 9.39 26.56
N LYS A 16 16.63 10.12 26.31
CA LYS A 16 16.54 11.55 25.96
C LYS A 16 16.28 11.75 24.47
N PRO A 17 15.33 12.65 24.11
CA PRO A 17 15.18 13.14 22.74
C PRO A 17 16.52 13.62 22.16
N PHE A 18 16.68 13.50 20.85
CA PHE A 18 17.78 14.14 20.13
C PHE A 18 17.58 15.65 20.12
N GLY A 19 18.67 16.41 20.23
CA GLY A 19 18.63 17.83 19.92
C GLY A 19 18.33 18.05 18.44
N ALA A 20 17.59 19.10 18.09
CA ALA A 20 17.19 19.38 16.71
C ALA A 20 18.38 19.46 15.73
N SER A 21 19.52 20.00 16.17
CA SER A 21 20.76 20.08 15.40
C SER A 21 21.43 18.73 15.15
N GLU A 22 21.16 17.72 15.97
CA GLU A 22 21.77 16.39 15.86
C GLU A 22 20.96 15.43 14.98
N VAL A 23 19.66 15.69 14.79
CA VAL A 23 18.72 14.78 14.11
C VAL A 23 19.26 14.27 12.77
N GLN A 24 19.76 15.18 11.91
CA GLN A 24 20.27 14.79 10.60
C GLN A 24 21.47 13.85 10.69
N HIS A 25 22.41 14.15 11.60
CA HIS A 25 23.59 13.32 11.81
C HIS A 25 23.22 11.96 12.38
N ARG A 26 22.28 11.90 13.34
CA ARG A 26 21.80 10.64 13.94
C ARG A 26 21.08 9.75 12.94
N LEU A 27 20.26 10.33 12.07
CA LEU A 27 19.60 9.59 10.99
C LEU A 27 20.62 9.09 9.96
N GLN A 28 21.60 9.92 9.59
CA GLN A 28 22.66 9.51 8.69
C GLN A 28 23.48 8.34 9.26
N ASP A 29 23.94 8.44 10.51
CA ASP A 29 24.68 7.35 11.19
C ASP A 29 23.85 6.07 11.27
N PHE A 30 22.55 6.18 11.55
CA PHE A 30 21.66 5.02 11.52
C PHE A 30 21.66 4.33 10.15
N PHE A 31 21.49 5.08 9.07
CA PHE A 31 21.45 4.51 7.72
C PHE A 31 22.82 4.00 7.24
N ASP A 32 23.92 4.69 7.57
CA ASP A 32 25.28 4.23 7.26
C ASP A 32 25.57 2.88 7.94
N ARG A 33 25.13 2.70 9.18
CA ARG A 33 25.23 1.42 9.91
C ARG A 33 24.31 0.34 9.34
N TRP A 34 23.11 0.73 8.91
CA TRP A 34 22.15 -0.17 8.27
C TRP A 34 22.70 -0.72 6.94
N ASP A 35 23.22 0.16 6.08
CA ASP A 35 23.67 -0.18 4.73
C ASP A 35 25.04 -0.89 4.72
N SER A 36 25.92 -0.56 5.66
CA SER A 36 27.25 -1.19 5.76
C SER A 36 27.23 -2.64 6.29
N GLY A 37 26.05 -3.19 6.60
CA GLY A 37 25.92 -4.55 7.13
C GLY A 37 26.47 -4.72 8.55
N HIS A 38 26.88 -3.64 9.21
CA HIS A 38 27.20 -3.64 10.65
C HIS A 38 25.89 -3.84 11.41
N ALA A 39 25.56 -5.11 11.67
CA ALA A 39 24.29 -5.51 12.24
C ALA A 39 24.01 -4.77 13.57
N MET A 40 23.15 -3.76 13.50
CA MET A 40 22.55 -3.19 14.70
C MET A 40 21.69 -4.26 15.36
N SER A 41 21.89 -4.48 16.65
CA SER A 41 21.04 -5.39 17.42
C SER A 41 19.59 -4.90 17.37
N ARG A 42 18.62 -5.79 17.60
CA ARG A 42 17.21 -5.38 17.70
C ARG A 42 17.02 -4.31 18.78
N ALA A 43 17.65 -4.50 19.94
CA ALA A 43 17.62 -3.52 21.03
C ALA A 43 18.18 -2.14 20.62
N GLN A 44 19.27 -2.09 19.86
CA GLN A 44 19.82 -0.81 19.37
C GLN A 44 18.84 -0.08 18.45
N ARG A 45 18.14 -0.82 17.58
CA ARG A 45 17.12 -0.25 16.69
C ARG A 45 15.91 0.24 17.47
N ASP A 46 15.44 -0.54 18.44
CA ASP A 46 14.29 -0.19 19.27
C ASP A 46 14.56 1.07 20.11
N ILE A 47 15.77 1.18 20.69
CA ILE A 47 16.21 2.38 21.41
C ILE A 47 16.24 3.60 20.47
N PHE A 48 16.85 3.46 19.29
CA PHE A 48 16.89 4.56 18.33
C PHE A 48 15.49 5.01 17.92
N MET A 49 14.60 4.06 17.62
CA MET A 49 13.21 4.34 17.26
C MET A 49 12.45 5.05 18.38
N SER A 50 12.57 4.57 19.62
CA SER A 50 11.94 5.18 20.79
C SER A 50 12.39 6.65 20.96
N ARG A 51 13.70 6.89 20.85
CA ARG A 51 14.27 8.24 20.92
C ARG A 51 13.82 9.13 19.77
N LEU A 52 13.77 8.60 18.55
CA LEU A 52 13.30 9.36 17.38
C LEU A 52 11.83 9.77 17.54
N LEU A 53 10.97 8.88 18.03
CA LEU A 53 9.57 9.19 18.31
C LEU A 53 9.44 10.28 19.37
N SER A 54 10.15 10.13 20.50
CA SER A 54 10.19 11.14 21.57
C SER A 54 10.66 12.50 21.04
N THR A 55 11.68 12.52 20.18
CA THR A 55 12.21 13.71 19.50
C THR A 55 11.17 14.43 18.65
N ILE A 56 10.45 13.67 17.83
CA ILE A 56 9.43 14.18 16.93
C ILE A 56 8.25 14.80 17.72
N ASP A 57 7.90 14.21 18.86
CA ASP A 57 6.79 14.66 19.68
C ASP A 57 7.16 15.84 20.60
N SER A 58 8.40 15.94 21.05
CA SER A 58 8.83 16.96 22.03
C SER A 58 9.28 18.29 21.44
N SER A 59 9.72 18.35 20.17
CA SER A 59 10.27 19.59 19.57
C SER A 59 9.79 19.81 18.12
N PRO A 60 9.15 20.95 17.82
CA PRO A 60 8.81 21.34 16.45
C PRO A 60 10.03 21.45 15.52
N GLU A 61 11.16 21.96 16.03
CA GLU A 61 12.40 22.12 15.27
C GLU A 61 13.01 20.77 14.91
N ALA A 62 13.04 19.85 15.87
CA ALA A 62 13.54 18.50 15.64
C ALA A 62 12.62 17.72 14.70
N ARG A 63 11.30 17.86 14.85
CA ARG A 63 10.29 17.33 13.91
C ARG A 63 10.52 17.83 12.49
N LYS A 64 10.75 19.14 12.32
CA LYS A 64 11.08 19.74 11.02
C LYS A 64 12.37 19.13 10.45
N ALA A 65 13.41 18.94 11.27
CA ALA A 65 14.67 18.34 10.82
C ALA A 65 14.48 16.88 10.34
N VAL A 66 13.64 16.09 11.02
CA VAL A 66 13.29 14.73 10.55
C VAL A 66 12.50 14.79 9.24
N ALA A 67 11.53 15.69 9.13
CA ALA A 67 10.72 15.85 7.91
C ALA A 67 11.58 16.27 6.71
N ASP A 68 12.50 17.23 6.91
CA ASP A 68 13.44 17.70 5.89
C ASP A 68 14.41 16.59 5.47
N TYR A 69 14.85 15.73 6.40
CA TYR A 69 15.65 14.55 6.06
C TYR A 69 14.83 13.56 5.22
N TYR A 70 13.61 13.24 5.64
CA TYR A 70 12.73 12.31 4.94
C TYR A 70 12.41 12.78 3.51
N ALA A 71 12.12 14.07 3.32
CA ALA A 71 11.84 14.65 2.01
C ALA A 71 13.02 14.60 1.03
N LYS A 72 14.27 14.52 1.54
CA LYS A 72 15.49 14.45 0.72
C LYS A 72 15.84 13.04 0.24
N ILE A 73 15.24 11.99 0.81
CA ILE A 73 15.51 10.62 0.37
C ILE A 73 14.93 10.44 -1.04
N PRO A 74 15.75 10.14 -2.06
CA PRO A 74 15.28 10.08 -3.44
C PRO A 74 14.38 8.86 -3.66
N ALA A 75 13.55 8.90 -4.71
CA ALA A 75 12.61 7.83 -5.05
C ALA A 75 13.28 6.46 -5.24
N LYS A 76 14.49 6.44 -5.81
CA LYS A 76 15.29 5.23 -6.02
C LYS A 76 15.66 4.50 -4.72
N ASP A 77 15.69 5.22 -3.59
CA ASP A 77 16.04 4.67 -2.27
C ASP A 77 14.75 4.33 -1.49
N ALA A 78 13.83 3.63 -2.14
CA ALA A 78 12.50 3.29 -1.61
C ALA A 78 12.56 2.55 -0.27
N ALA A 79 13.57 1.68 -0.08
CA ALA A 79 13.78 0.96 1.17
C ALA A 79 14.07 1.92 2.34
N ASN A 80 14.91 2.94 2.14
CA ASN A 80 15.23 3.91 3.19
C ASN A 80 14.00 4.77 3.53
N ARG A 81 13.18 5.12 2.53
CA ARG A 81 11.89 5.79 2.76
C ARG A 81 10.95 4.94 3.61
N GLU A 82 10.81 3.65 3.30
CA GLU A 82 9.96 2.73 4.05
C GLU A 82 10.46 2.51 5.48
N ILE A 83 11.78 2.45 5.68
CA ILE A 83 12.38 2.38 7.01
C ILE A 83 11.99 3.61 7.84
N ILE A 84 12.16 4.83 7.32
CA ILE A 84 11.73 6.05 8.05
C ILE A 84 10.24 6.00 8.37
N GLN A 85 9.40 5.68 7.39
CA GLN A 85 7.95 5.58 7.59
C GLN A 85 7.61 4.62 8.73
N ASN A 86 8.23 3.44 8.77
CA ASN A 86 8.04 2.44 9.82
C ASN A 86 8.52 2.92 11.19
N MET A 87 9.56 3.75 11.25
CA MET A 87 10.02 4.33 12.51
C MET A 87 9.02 5.35 13.06
N ILE A 88 8.48 6.23 12.19
CA ILE A 88 7.72 7.41 12.65
C ILE A 88 6.21 7.17 12.76
N VAL A 89 5.64 6.17 12.06
CA VAL A 89 4.19 5.90 11.99
C VAL A 89 3.52 5.68 13.36
N ARG A 90 4.30 5.27 14.37
CA ARG A 90 3.81 5.02 15.73
C ARG A 90 3.45 6.32 16.49
N SER A 91 4.02 7.46 16.10
CA SER A 91 3.69 8.78 16.67
C SER A 91 2.60 9.48 15.85
N GLU A 92 1.72 10.23 16.51
CA GLU A 92 0.75 11.09 15.83
C GLU A 92 1.43 12.16 14.97
N SER A 93 2.44 12.83 15.52
CA SER A 93 3.28 13.79 14.80
C SER A 93 3.97 13.11 13.61
N GLY A 94 4.45 11.89 13.78
CA GLY A 94 5.06 11.11 12.70
C GLY A 94 4.08 10.76 11.57
N ARG A 95 2.85 10.34 11.89
CA ARG A 95 1.79 10.15 10.89
C ARG A 95 1.46 11.45 10.15
N LYS A 96 1.38 12.57 10.87
CA LYS A 96 1.17 13.89 10.26
C LYS A 96 2.31 14.24 9.29
N MET A 97 3.56 13.97 9.64
CA MET A 97 4.71 14.19 8.74
C MET A 97 4.62 13.34 7.47
N MET A 98 4.19 12.08 7.57
CA MET A 98 3.99 11.24 6.39
C MET A 98 2.93 11.85 5.45
N VAL A 99 1.81 12.30 6.00
CA VAL A 99 0.74 12.97 5.24
C VAL A 99 1.22 14.28 4.63
N ASP A 100 1.94 15.11 5.38
CA ASP A 100 2.48 16.38 4.89
C ASP A 100 3.47 16.15 3.72
N GLU A 101 4.29 15.09 3.78
CA GLU A 101 5.17 14.69 2.68
C GLU A 101 4.38 14.20 1.46
N ALA A 102 3.34 13.39 1.65
CA ALA A 102 2.47 12.95 0.55
C ALA A 102 1.79 14.15 -0.15
N ASN A 103 1.33 15.13 0.65
CA ASN A 103 0.77 16.37 0.13
C ASN A 103 1.81 17.22 -0.61
N ARG A 104 3.06 17.25 -0.13
CA ARG A 104 4.18 17.92 -0.84
C ARG A 104 4.44 17.27 -2.19
N ILE A 105 4.53 15.93 -2.25
CA ILE A 105 4.72 15.17 -3.50
C ILE A 105 3.57 15.45 -4.47
N TRP A 106 2.33 15.47 -3.97
CA TRP A 106 1.16 15.80 -4.78
C TRP A 106 1.20 17.24 -5.33
N ALA A 107 1.65 18.20 -4.53
CA ALA A 107 1.78 19.59 -4.94
C ALA A 107 2.88 19.77 -5.99
N SER A 108 4.01 19.08 -5.85
CA SER A 108 5.13 19.15 -6.81
C SER A 108 4.93 18.31 -8.08
N LYS A 109 3.93 17.40 -8.08
CA LYS A 109 3.68 16.43 -9.17
C LYS A 109 4.90 15.56 -9.49
N ASP A 110 5.69 15.22 -8.46
CA ASP A 110 6.84 14.34 -8.64
C ASP A 110 6.39 12.89 -8.80
N ALA A 111 6.19 12.47 -10.05
CA ALA A 111 5.71 11.15 -10.40
C ALA A 111 6.63 10.02 -9.88
N SER A 112 7.93 10.29 -9.69
CA SER A 112 8.87 9.29 -9.15
C SER A 112 8.52 8.87 -7.72
N LEU A 113 7.79 9.72 -6.99
CA LEU A 113 7.38 9.51 -5.60
C LEU A 113 5.89 9.14 -5.46
N TYR A 114 5.20 8.81 -6.55
CA TYR A 114 3.77 8.46 -6.48
C TYR A 114 3.51 7.15 -5.72
N THR A 115 4.37 6.14 -5.83
CA THR A 115 4.24 4.92 -5.01
C THR A 115 4.16 5.23 -3.52
N PRO A 116 5.15 5.88 -2.87
CA PRO A 116 5.08 6.18 -1.44
C PRO A 116 3.98 7.19 -1.08
N MET A 117 3.61 8.10 -1.99
CA MET A 117 2.47 9.00 -1.81
C MET A 117 1.14 8.22 -1.71
N TYR A 118 0.85 7.35 -2.69
CA TYR A 118 -0.39 6.55 -2.68
C TYR A 118 -0.43 5.57 -1.51
N LYS A 119 0.70 4.96 -1.13
CA LYS A 119 0.78 4.15 0.10
C LYS A 119 0.37 4.95 1.34
N THR A 120 0.90 6.17 1.48
CA THR A 120 0.54 7.05 2.61
C THR A 120 -0.96 7.37 2.60
N TYR A 121 -1.53 7.79 1.48
CA TYR A 121 -2.96 8.09 1.39
C TYR A 121 -3.86 6.88 1.61
N SER A 122 -3.44 5.70 1.18
CA SER A 122 -4.15 4.45 1.46
C SER A 122 -4.15 4.10 2.95
N ASN A 123 -3.05 4.37 3.66
CA ASN A 123 -2.91 4.06 5.08
C ASN A 123 -3.56 5.10 6.00
N PHE A 124 -3.80 6.31 5.49
CA PHE A 124 -4.50 7.39 6.21
C PHE A 124 -5.68 7.90 5.37
N PRO A 125 -6.79 7.15 5.30
CA PRO A 125 -7.98 7.56 4.55
C PRO A 125 -8.48 8.95 4.97
N GLY A 126 -8.96 9.73 4.01
CA GLY A 126 -9.50 11.08 4.24
C GLY A 126 -8.45 12.20 4.32
N THR A 127 -7.15 11.90 4.27
CA THR A 127 -6.11 12.95 4.28
C THR A 127 -5.68 13.41 2.89
N ALA A 128 -6.06 12.67 1.84
CA ALA A 128 -5.67 12.97 0.47
C ALA A 128 -6.54 14.07 -0.16
N PRO A 129 -5.97 14.94 -1.02
CA PRO A 129 -6.75 15.80 -1.89
C PRO A 129 -7.63 14.97 -2.82
N ARG A 130 -8.87 15.42 -3.08
CA ARG A 130 -9.83 14.68 -3.93
C ARG A 130 -9.29 14.43 -5.33
N GLU A 131 -8.57 15.41 -5.88
CA GLU A 131 -7.97 15.34 -7.20
C GLU A 131 -6.88 14.25 -7.30
N ALA A 132 -6.27 13.87 -6.18
CA ALA A 132 -5.29 12.78 -6.15
C ALA A 132 -5.96 11.42 -6.41
N LEU A 133 -7.18 11.19 -5.92
CA LEU A 133 -7.96 9.99 -6.22
C LEU A 133 -8.32 9.93 -7.71
N SER A 134 -8.82 11.03 -8.27
CA SER A 134 -9.15 11.11 -9.70
C SER A 134 -7.91 10.86 -10.57
N GLN A 135 -6.76 11.44 -10.21
CA GLN A 135 -5.51 11.20 -10.91
C GLN A 135 -5.04 9.75 -10.81
N ALA A 136 -5.15 9.13 -9.62
CA ALA A 136 -4.83 7.72 -9.45
C ALA A 136 -5.67 6.86 -10.39
N MET A 137 -6.98 7.10 -10.47
CA MET A 137 -7.89 6.39 -11.38
C MET A 137 -7.52 6.58 -12.85
N SER A 138 -7.27 7.81 -13.30
CA SER A 138 -6.93 8.10 -14.69
C SER A 138 -5.57 7.52 -15.10
N ALA A 139 -4.64 7.41 -14.16
CA ALA A 139 -3.30 6.90 -14.43
C ALA A 139 -3.23 5.36 -14.49
N LEU A 140 -4.21 4.63 -13.95
CA LEU A 140 -4.19 3.16 -13.84
C LEU A 140 -3.85 2.45 -15.16
N ASN A 141 -4.50 2.83 -16.27
CA ASN A 141 -4.26 2.20 -17.56
C ASN A 141 -2.88 2.54 -18.15
N SER A 142 -2.39 3.77 -17.90
CA SER A 142 -1.08 4.22 -18.37
C SER A 142 0.09 3.69 -17.52
N GLN A 143 -0.19 3.25 -16.29
CA GLN A 143 0.80 2.77 -15.32
C GLN A 143 0.86 1.25 -15.22
N ALA A 144 0.10 0.51 -16.03
CA ALA A 144 -0.05 -0.95 -15.94
C ALA A 144 1.27 -1.76 -16.01
N THR A 145 2.38 -1.12 -16.43
CA THR A 145 3.72 -1.71 -16.48
C THR A 145 4.57 -1.43 -15.23
N ASP A 146 4.24 -0.40 -14.43
CA ASP A 146 4.82 -0.16 -13.11
C ASP A 146 3.92 -0.79 -12.05
N VAL A 147 4.23 -2.06 -11.73
CA VAL A 147 3.45 -2.87 -10.79
C VAL A 147 3.41 -2.24 -9.38
N PRO A 148 4.53 -1.82 -8.76
CA PRO A 148 4.50 -1.15 -7.46
C PRO A 148 3.57 0.06 -7.41
N THR A 149 3.67 0.97 -8.40
CA THR A 149 2.83 2.17 -8.41
C THR A 149 1.36 1.82 -8.65
N SER A 150 1.07 0.89 -9.56
CA SER A 150 -0.29 0.43 -9.83
C SER A 150 -0.96 -0.19 -8.61
N VAL A 151 -0.25 -1.05 -7.87
CA VAL A 151 -0.75 -1.66 -6.64
C VAL A 151 -1.03 -0.60 -5.57
N ALA A 152 -0.11 0.36 -5.39
CA ALA A 152 -0.30 1.46 -4.45
C ALA A 152 -1.51 2.33 -4.82
N ALA A 153 -1.66 2.65 -6.12
CA ALA A 153 -2.80 3.41 -6.63
C ALA A 153 -4.13 2.66 -6.43
N LEU A 154 -4.20 1.36 -6.72
CA LEU A 154 -5.40 0.55 -6.52
C LEU A 154 -5.81 0.46 -5.05
N ASN A 155 -4.84 0.34 -4.13
CA ASN A 155 -5.13 0.36 -2.70
C ASN A 155 -5.64 1.73 -2.23
N PHE A 156 -5.05 2.81 -2.73
CA PHE A 156 -5.56 4.15 -2.47
C PHE A 156 -6.98 4.36 -3.00
N ILE A 157 -7.27 3.95 -4.24
CA ILE A 157 -8.63 4.00 -4.82
C ILE A 157 -9.62 3.17 -3.98
N GLY A 158 -9.18 2.03 -3.44
CA GLY A 158 -9.99 1.19 -2.55
C GLY A 158 -10.49 1.91 -1.29
N THR A 159 -9.87 3.01 -0.86
CA THR A 159 -10.36 3.80 0.29
C THR A 159 -11.75 4.43 0.06
N ILE A 160 -12.23 4.47 -1.19
CA ILE A 160 -13.58 4.95 -1.56
C ILE A 160 -14.68 4.07 -0.95
N GLU A 161 -14.39 2.83 -0.58
CA GLU A 161 -15.32 1.95 0.13
C GLU A 161 -15.87 2.62 1.40
N GLU A 162 -15.01 3.35 2.11
CA GLU A 162 -15.32 4.05 3.35
C GLU A 162 -15.82 5.49 3.12
N ASP A 163 -15.83 5.98 1.88
CA ASP A 163 -16.29 7.33 1.55
C ASP A 163 -17.82 7.42 1.65
N THR A 164 -18.29 8.27 2.57
CA THR A 164 -19.70 8.57 2.85
C THR A 164 -20.12 9.97 2.39
N SER A 165 -19.26 10.66 1.64
CA SER A 165 -19.53 12.01 1.14
C SER A 165 -20.65 12.01 0.08
N LYS A 166 -21.20 13.20 -0.20
CA LYS A 166 -22.27 13.38 -1.19
C LYS A 166 -21.89 12.90 -2.60
N ASP A 167 -20.59 12.94 -2.93
CA ASP A 167 -20.06 12.58 -4.25
C ASP A 167 -19.61 11.11 -4.33
N ALA A 168 -19.66 10.35 -3.22
CA ALA A 168 -19.11 9.01 -3.10
C ALA A 168 -19.66 8.05 -4.16
N ARG A 169 -20.95 8.15 -4.52
CA ARG A 169 -21.56 7.30 -5.57
C ARG A 169 -20.92 7.51 -6.94
N ASN A 170 -20.67 8.77 -7.32
CA ASN A 170 -20.05 9.10 -8.60
C ASN A 170 -18.58 8.67 -8.63
N LEU A 171 -17.87 8.83 -7.51
CA LEU A 171 -16.50 8.34 -7.35
C LEU A 171 -16.43 6.82 -7.46
N ARG A 172 -17.34 6.09 -6.80
CA ARG A 172 -17.44 4.62 -6.90
C ARG A 172 -17.68 4.18 -8.35
N SER A 173 -18.65 4.78 -9.03
CA SER A 173 -18.96 4.45 -10.42
C SER A 173 -17.76 4.69 -11.35
N THR A 174 -17.05 5.81 -11.17
CA THR A 174 -15.85 6.15 -11.95
C THR A 174 -14.72 5.16 -11.66
N ALA A 175 -14.47 4.84 -10.39
CA ALA A 175 -13.45 3.89 -9.97
C ALA A 175 -13.71 2.50 -10.57
N ILE A 176 -14.95 2.00 -10.45
CA ILE A 176 -15.36 0.72 -11.05
C ILE A 176 -15.13 0.72 -12.56
N SER A 177 -15.52 1.78 -13.26
CA SER A 177 -15.31 1.88 -14.71
C SER A 177 -13.83 1.82 -15.09
N GLN A 178 -12.95 2.52 -14.38
CA GLN A 178 -11.52 2.52 -14.67
C GLN A 178 -10.87 1.17 -14.34
N MET A 179 -11.24 0.58 -13.20
CA MET A 179 -10.72 -0.74 -12.80
C MET A 179 -11.22 -1.86 -13.71
N ASN A 180 -12.47 -1.79 -14.21
CA ASN A 180 -12.96 -2.70 -15.25
C ASN A 180 -12.03 -2.70 -16.47
N SER A 181 -11.61 -1.52 -16.94
CA SER A 181 -10.68 -1.41 -18.07
C SER A 181 -9.33 -2.07 -17.77
N VAL A 182 -8.81 -1.93 -16.53
CA VAL A 182 -7.56 -2.60 -16.10
C VAL A 182 -7.73 -4.13 -16.14
N VAL A 183 -8.82 -4.66 -15.57
CA VAL A 183 -9.07 -6.10 -15.48
C VAL A 183 -9.19 -6.75 -16.86
N THR A 184 -9.82 -6.07 -17.82
CA THR A 184 -9.98 -6.59 -19.20
C THR A 184 -8.81 -6.23 -20.13
N GLY A 185 -7.92 -5.35 -19.69
CA GLY A 185 -6.82 -4.83 -20.49
C GLY A 185 -5.60 -5.76 -20.57
N ASN A 186 -4.59 -5.25 -21.29
CA ASN A 186 -3.26 -5.82 -21.32
C ASN A 186 -2.47 -5.26 -20.13
N GLY A 187 -1.96 -6.13 -19.26
CA GLY A 187 -1.25 -5.70 -18.06
C GLY A 187 -0.81 -6.88 -17.21
N ASN A 188 -0.18 -6.58 -16.07
CA ASN A 188 0.27 -7.59 -15.13
C ASN A 188 -0.90 -8.31 -14.44
N ASP A 189 -0.88 -9.64 -14.39
CA ASP A 189 -1.98 -10.45 -13.85
C ASP A 189 -2.29 -10.17 -12.36
N ALA A 190 -1.28 -9.82 -11.55
CA ALA A 190 -1.51 -9.46 -10.15
C ALA A 190 -2.21 -8.10 -10.01
N VAL A 191 -1.88 -7.13 -10.87
CA VAL A 191 -2.58 -5.83 -10.93
C VAL A 191 -4.02 -6.03 -11.38
N LYS A 192 -4.25 -6.90 -12.37
CA LYS A 192 -5.60 -7.25 -12.85
C LYS A 192 -6.43 -7.92 -11.76
N ALA A 193 -5.86 -8.90 -11.05
CA ALA A 193 -6.55 -9.55 -9.94
C ALA A 193 -6.87 -8.58 -8.79
N LEU A 194 -5.95 -7.68 -8.45
CA LEU A 194 -6.19 -6.64 -7.44
C LEU A 194 -7.29 -5.67 -7.88
N ALA A 195 -7.29 -5.23 -9.14
CA ALA A 195 -8.35 -4.38 -9.68
C ALA A 195 -9.72 -5.08 -9.61
N ALA A 196 -9.78 -6.38 -9.95
CA ALA A 196 -11.00 -7.17 -9.83
C ALA A 196 -11.49 -7.24 -8.37
N GLN A 197 -10.58 -7.49 -7.41
CA GLN A 197 -10.90 -7.46 -5.98
C GLN A 197 -11.56 -6.14 -5.57
N LYS A 198 -11.00 -5.00 -5.99
CA LYS A 198 -11.55 -3.68 -5.65
C LYS A 198 -12.92 -3.47 -6.29
N VAL A 199 -13.13 -3.92 -7.54
CA VAL A 199 -14.46 -3.85 -8.16
C VAL A 199 -15.48 -4.67 -7.40
N TYR A 200 -15.14 -5.90 -6.98
CA TYR A 200 -16.05 -6.75 -6.21
C TYR A 200 -16.48 -6.08 -4.91
N ARG A 201 -15.53 -5.53 -4.14
CA ARG A 201 -15.82 -4.84 -2.88
C ARG A 201 -16.62 -3.54 -3.02
N LEU A 202 -16.49 -2.87 -4.17
CA LEU A 202 -17.22 -1.62 -4.46
C LEU A 202 -18.60 -1.85 -5.08
N SER A 203 -18.92 -3.09 -5.46
CA SER A 203 -20.17 -3.48 -6.12
C SER A 203 -21.09 -4.23 -5.16
N SER A 204 -22.35 -4.41 -5.53
CA SER A 204 -23.20 -5.40 -4.88
C SER A 204 -22.78 -6.82 -5.28
N PRO A 205 -23.02 -7.86 -4.45
CA PRO A 205 -22.56 -9.23 -4.74
C PRO A 205 -23.04 -9.80 -6.08
N ASP A 206 -24.24 -9.45 -6.51
CA ASP A 206 -24.84 -9.83 -7.80
C ASP A 206 -24.12 -9.14 -8.98
N ALA A 207 -23.92 -7.82 -8.89
CA ALA A 207 -23.18 -7.06 -9.90
C ALA A 207 -21.71 -7.49 -9.98
N ALA A 208 -21.10 -7.84 -8.83
CA ALA A 208 -19.77 -8.39 -8.77
C ALA A 208 -19.68 -9.77 -9.44
N ALA A 209 -20.73 -10.59 -9.34
CA ALA A 209 -20.80 -11.88 -10.02
C ALA A 209 -20.86 -11.71 -11.55
N ASP A 210 -21.66 -10.78 -12.05
CA ASP A 210 -21.74 -10.45 -13.47
C ASP A 210 -20.39 -9.92 -14.01
N ALA A 211 -19.72 -9.06 -13.25
CA ALA A 211 -18.39 -8.58 -13.58
C ALA A 211 -17.37 -9.74 -13.63
N SER A 212 -17.39 -10.62 -12.63
CA SER A 212 -16.52 -11.80 -12.55
C SER A 212 -16.64 -12.71 -13.77
N VAL A 213 -17.87 -12.96 -14.23
CA VAL A 213 -18.14 -13.75 -15.45
C VAL A 213 -17.43 -13.14 -16.65
N ASN A 214 -17.56 -11.82 -16.84
CA ASN A 214 -16.95 -11.12 -17.96
C ASN A 214 -15.42 -11.17 -17.89
N TYR A 215 -14.84 -10.95 -16.70
CA TYR A 215 -13.39 -10.98 -16.52
C TYR A 215 -12.80 -12.34 -16.85
N LEU A 216 -13.39 -13.42 -16.33
CA LEU A 216 -12.92 -14.77 -16.56
C LEU A 216 -13.02 -15.20 -18.03
N ARG A 217 -14.05 -14.72 -18.75
CA ARG A 217 -14.19 -14.92 -20.20
C ARG A 217 -13.15 -14.16 -21.00
N SER A 218 -12.73 -12.98 -20.55
CA SER A 218 -11.66 -12.21 -21.19
C SER A 218 -10.27 -12.80 -20.95
N GLY A 219 -10.08 -13.62 -19.91
CA GLY A 219 -8.85 -14.36 -19.67
C GLY A 219 -8.72 -14.86 -18.23
N ALA A 220 -8.92 -16.16 -18.02
CA ALA A 220 -8.87 -16.80 -16.70
C ALA A 220 -7.42 -17.13 -16.26
N THR A 221 -6.69 -16.12 -15.78
CA THR A 221 -5.37 -16.31 -15.17
C THR A 221 -5.49 -16.80 -13.73
N GLU A 222 -4.47 -17.50 -13.23
CA GLU A 222 -4.48 -18.05 -11.87
C GLU A 222 -4.77 -16.99 -10.79
N PRO A 223 -4.12 -15.81 -10.78
CA PRO A 223 -4.41 -14.79 -9.78
C PRO A 223 -5.89 -14.32 -9.82
N LEU A 224 -6.46 -14.16 -11.01
CA LEU A 224 -7.83 -13.69 -11.19
C LEU A 224 -8.86 -14.74 -10.73
N VAL A 225 -8.64 -16.01 -11.07
CA VAL A 225 -9.52 -17.11 -10.68
C VAL A 225 -9.47 -17.30 -9.17
N ARG A 226 -8.27 -17.37 -8.57
CA ARG A 226 -8.11 -17.46 -7.12
C ARG A 226 -8.75 -16.29 -6.39
N GLN A 227 -8.57 -15.06 -6.90
CA GLN A 227 -9.21 -13.89 -6.31
C GLN A 227 -10.74 -14.00 -6.35
N THR A 228 -11.30 -14.43 -7.48
CA THR A 228 -12.76 -14.59 -7.62
C THR A 228 -13.31 -15.65 -6.67
N LEU A 229 -12.64 -16.81 -6.57
CA LEU A 229 -12.99 -17.87 -5.62
C LEU A 229 -12.95 -17.38 -4.16
N ASN A 230 -11.90 -16.66 -3.78
CA ASN A 230 -11.78 -16.09 -2.44
C ASN A 230 -12.87 -15.04 -2.15
N SER A 231 -13.26 -14.26 -3.17
CA SER A 231 -14.29 -13.22 -3.04
C SER A 231 -15.70 -13.82 -2.93
N ILE A 232 -15.92 -14.99 -3.50
CA ILE A 232 -17.13 -15.78 -3.25
C ILE A 232 -17.14 -16.29 -1.80
N ALA A 233 -16.01 -16.82 -1.33
CA ALA A 233 -15.89 -17.34 0.03
C ALA A 233 -16.09 -16.25 1.11
N SER A 234 -15.70 -15.00 0.84
CA SER A 234 -15.94 -13.86 1.73
C SER A 234 -17.33 -13.25 1.63
N GLY A 235 -18.12 -13.61 0.60
CA GLY A 235 -19.44 -13.03 0.34
C GLY A 235 -19.42 -11.72 -0.47
N ASP A 236 -18.25 -11.27 -0.95
CA ASP A 236 -18.13 -10.11 -1.83
C ASP A 236 -18.69 -10.38 -3.24
N VAL A 237 -18.78 -11.65 -3.62
CA VAL A 237 -19.30 -12.10 -4.92
C VAL A 237 -20.33 -13.21 -4.72
N GLU A 238 -21.50 -13.07 -5.32
CA GLU A 238 -22.52 -14.13 -5.28
C GLU A 238 -22.17 -15.27 -6.24
N LEU A 239 -22.25 -16.53 -5.79
CA LEU A 239 -22.04 -17.70 -6.65
C LEU A 239 -23.29 -18.00 -7.51
N THR A 240 -23.53 -17.15 -8.50
CA THR A 240 -24.63 -17.33 -9.45
C THR A 240 -24.40 -18.53 -10.37
N ALA A 241 -25.46 -19.05 -11.02
CA ALA A 241 -25.33 -20.16 -11.96
C ALA A 241 -24.40 -19.85 -13.16
N PRO A 242 -24.46 -18.66 -13.80
CA PRO A 242 -23.49 -18.27 -14.83
C PRO A 242 -22.04 -18.24 -14.35
N LEU A 243 -21.80 -17.71 -13.14
CA LEU A 243 -20.46 -17.65 -12.55
C LEU A 243 -19.93 -19.05 -12.22
N ARG A 244 -20.76 -19.92 -11.64
CA ARG A 244 -20.42 -21.32 -11.36
C ARG A 244 -19.96 -22.03 -12.63
N SER A 245 -20.74 -21.92 -13.71
CA SER A 245 -20.38 -22.52 -15.00
C SER A 245 -19.07 -21.95 -15.56
N THR A 246 -18.87 -20.64 -15.45
CA THR A 246 -17.66 -19.97 -15.96
C THR A 246 -16.42 -20.40 -15.16
N LEU A 247 -16.54 -20.52 -13.84
CA LEU A 247 -15.47 -21.01 -12.96
C LEU A 247 -15.14 -22.48 -13.24
N THR A 248 -16.13 -23.34 -13.46
CA THR A 248 -15.88 -24.73 -13.84
C THR A 248 -15.03 -24.82 -15.11
N SER A 249 -15.34 -24.01 -16.13
CA SER A 249 -14.50 -23.94 -17.33
C SER A 249 -13.11 -23.37 -17.04
N ALA A 250 -13.01 -22.32 -16.22
CA ALA A 250 -11.76 -21.70 -15.83
C ALA A 250 -10.81 -22.64 -15.08
N VAL A 251 -11.29 -23.45 -14.13
CA VAL A 251 -10.45 -24.40 -13.38
C VAL A 251 -10.18 -25.71 -14.14
N SER A 252 -10.84 -25.92 -15.27
CA SER A 252 -10.57 -27.04 -16.18
C SER A 252 -9.42 -26.75 -17.16
N ARG A 253 -8.90 -25.51 -17.20
CA ARG A 253 -7.76 -25.17 -18.06
C ARG A 253 -6.50 -25.98 -17.67
N PRO A 254 -5.59 -26.27 -18.61
CA PRO A 254 -4.39 -27.05 -18.32
C PRO A 254 -3.48 -26.45 -17.24
N SER A 255 -3.47 -25.11 -17.12
CA SER A 255 -2.66 -24.37 -16.15
C SER A 255 -3.34 -24.17 -14.79
N ALA A 256 -4.53 -24.73 -14.56
CA ALA A 256 -5.19 -24.59 -13.26
C ALA A 256 -4.49 -25.42 -12.18
N SER A 257 -4.28 -24.78 -11.03
CA SER A 257 -3.68 -25.40 -9.85
C SER A 257 -4.68 -26.36 -9.19
N PRO A 258 -4.21 -27.39 -8.47
CA PRO A 258 -5.08 -28.25 -7.65
C PRO A 258 -5.93 -27.45 -6.66
N GLU A 259 -5.35 -26.42 -6.03
CA GLU A 259 -6.02 -25.59 -5.02
C GLU A 259 -7.23 -24.84 -5.60
N GLU A 260 -7.17 -24.36 -6.84
CA GLU A 260 -8.33 -23.74 -7.49
C GLU A 260 -9.52 -24.69 -7.61
N ARG A 261 -9.25 -25.98 -7.88
CA ARG A 261 -10.29 -27.01 -8.01
C ARG A 261 -10.89 -27.35 -6.65
N ASP A 262 -10.05 -27.50 -5.64
CA ASP A 262 -10.48 -27.83 -4.28
C ASP A 262 -11.36 -26.73 -3.66
N ILE A 263 -10.99 -25.46 -3.87
CA ILE A 263 -11.78 -24.31 -3.40
C ILE A 263 -13.14 -24.29 -4.12
N LEU A 264 -13.17 -24.43 -5.45
CA LEU A 264 -14.43 -24.44 -6.19
C LEU A 264 -15.34 -25.59 -5.73
N GLN A 265 -14.79 -26.78 -5.54
CA GLN A 265 -15.55 -27.94 -5.07
C GLN A 265 -16.17 -27.67 -3.69
N SER A 266 -15.40 -27.10 -2.77
CA SER A 266 -15.87 -26.73 -1.44
C SER A 266 -17.01 -25.71 -1.48
N LEU A 267 -16.90 -24.69 -2.33
CA LEU A 267 -17.94 -23.67 -2.52
C LEU A 267 -19.24 -24.24 -3.09
N VAL A 268 -19.13 -25.16 -4.05
CA VAL A 268 -20.31 -25.79 -4.66
C VAL A 268 -21.02 -26.74 -3.68
N GLN A 269 -20.26 -27.43 -2.83
CA GLN A 269 -20.82 -28.34 -1.81
C GLN A 269 -21.44 -27.59 -0.61
N GLY A 270 -20.91 -26.42 -0.25
CA GLY A 270 -21.44 -25.60 0.85
C GLY A 270 -22.65 -24.72 0.51
N HIS A 271 -23.07 -24.69 -0.76
CA HIS A 271 -24.23 -23.92 -1.26
C HIS A 271 -25.29 -24.83 -1.90
N GLY A 272 -25.39 -26.08 -1.44
CA GLY A 272 -26.43 -27.04 -1.79
C GLY A 272 -27.59 -27.06 -0.81
#